data_AF-A0A540WRT4-F1
#
_entry.id   AF-A0A540WRT4-F1
#
_cell.length_a   1.000
_cell.length_b   1.000
_cell.length_c   1.000
_cell.angle_alpha   90.00
_cell.angle_beta   90.00
_cell.angle_gamma   90.00
#
_symmetry.space_group_name_H-M   'P 1'
#
loop_
_entity.id
_entity.type
_entity.pdbx_description
1 polymer ?
#
loop_
_entity_poly.entity_id
_entity_poly.type
_entity_poly.pdbx_seq_one_letter_code
_entity_poly.pdbx_strand_id
1 'polypeptide(L)'
;MSTLEIVIEDTRTGNVESRFVDNLEQRCSRETGVSIGSAADCDVCLPDPAVTAHHARWYPGGYHRFVLVLDEDAVVTAASGDEYRGGDTLRVDQRSFRIGPYVLTIQV
;
A
#
# COMPACT_ATOMS: atom_id res chain seq x y z
N MET A 1 1.03 -0.04 -22.04
CA MET A 1 0.86 0.76 -20.81
C MET A 1 1.02 -0.23 -19.66
N SER A 2 1.92 0.05 -18.72
CA SER A 2 2.14 -0.83 -17.57
C SER A 2 1.05 -0.59 -16.52
N THR A 3 0.36 -1.66 -16.15
CA THR A 3 -0.71 -1.67 -15.15
C THR A 3 -0.26 -2.52 -13.98
N LEU A 4 -0.57 -2.06 -12.77
CA LEU A 4 -0.33 -2.75 -11.52
C LEU A 4 -1.65 -3.31 -10.99
N GLU A 5 -1.70 -4.59 -10.65
CA GLU A 5 -2.83 -5.17 -9.91
C GLU A 5 -2.54 -5.14 -8.41
N ILE A 6 -3.52 -4.70 -7.64
CA ILE A 6 -3.49 -4.66 -6.18
C ILE A 6 -4.67 -5.49 -5.69
N VAL A 7 -4.36 -6.64 -5.11
CA VAL A 7 -5.35 -7.51 -4.46
C VAL A 7 -5.48 -7.08 -3.00
N ILE A 8 -6.70 -6.81 -2.57
CA ILE A 8 -7.04 -6.29 -1.25
C ILE A 8 -8.02 -7.26 -0.60
N GLU A 9 -7.65 -7.77 0.57
CA GLU A 9 -8.51 -8.59 1.43
C GLU A 9 -8.90 -7.81 2.67
N ASP A 10 -10.20 -7.68 2.96
CA ASP A 10 -10.69 -7.21 4.26
C ASP A 10 -10.85 -8.40 5.21
N THR A 11 -9.92 -8.54 6.14
CA THR A 11 -9.86 -9.68 7.08
C THR A 11 -11.04 -9.78 8.05
N ARG A 12 -11.87 -8.73 8.17
CA ARG A 12 -13.08 -8.75 9.01
C ARG A 12 -14.25 -9.44 8.32
N THR A 13 -14.32 -9.30 7.00
CA THR A 13 -15.45 -9.80 6.19
C THR A 13 -15.05 -10.99 5.31
N GLY A 14 -13.77 -11.17 5.04
CA GLY A 14 -13.24 -12.13 4.06
C GLY A 14 -13.44 -11.68 2.61
N ASN A 15 -13.90 -10.44 2.37
CA ASN A 15 -14.07 -9.92 1.03
C ASN A 15 -12.70 -9.67 0.39
N VAL A 16 -12.57 -10.09 -0.87
CA VAL A 16 -11.37 -9.89 -1.69
C VAL A 16 -11.76 -9.12 -2.95
N GLU A 17 -11.03 -8.06 -3.25
CA GLU A 17 -11.18 -7.29 -4.48
C GLU A 17 -9.83 -7.01 -5.15
N SER A 18 -9.84 -6.86 -6.46
CA SER A 18 -8.67 -6.41 -7.24
C SER A 18 -8.88 -4.98 -7.71
N ARG A 19 -7.85 -4.16 -7.58
CA ARG A 19 -7.79 -2.80 -8.13
C ARG A 19 -6.62 -2.68 -9.09
N PHE A 20 -6.82 -1.91 -10.15
CA PHE A 20 -5.80 -1.71 -11.18
C PHE A 20 -5.34 -0.26 -11.17
N VAL A 21 -4.04 -0.06 -11.10
CA VAL A 21 -3.40 1.26 -11.16
C VAL A 21 -2.56 1.34 -12.43
N ASP A 22 -2.94 2.24 -13.32
CA ASP A 22 -2.24 2.45 -14.59
C ASP A 22 -1.01 3.35 -14.45
N ASN A 23 -0.23 3.43 -15.53
CA ASN A 23 0.92 4.34 -15.67
C ASN A 23 1.99 4.11 -14.59
N LEU A 24 2.37 2.86 -14.35
CA LEU A 24 3.40 2.49 -13.38
C LEU A 24 4.72 3.24 -13.59
N GLU A 25 5.05 3.58 -14.84
CA GLU A 25 6.22 4.39 -15.19
C GLU A 25 6.26 5.76 -14.49
N GLN A 26 5.09 6.36 -14.23
CA GLN A 26 4.98 7.63 -13.49
C GLN A 26 4.94 7.41 -11.96
N ARG A 27 4.71 6.18 -11.51
CA ARG A 27 4.57 5.77 -10.11
C ARG A 27 5.84 5.08 -9.56
N CYS A 28 7.01 5.53 -10.01
CA CYS A 28 8.29 4.83 -9.80
C CYS A 28 9.20 5.45 -8.71
N SER A 29 8.74 6.44 -7.94
CA SER A 29 9.54 7.07 -6.90
C SER A 29 8.83 7.16 -5.55
N ARG A 30 9.60 7.50 -4.51
CA ARG A 30 9.10 7.76 -3.15
C ARG A 30 8.09 8.91 -3.12
N GLU A 31 8.16 9.85 -4.05
CA GLU A 31 7.31 11.04 -4.14
C GLU A 31 6.06 10.80 -5.00
N THR A 32 6.18 9.98 -6.06
CA THR A 32 5.11 9.79 -7.04
C THR A 32 4.44 8.41 -6.99
N GLY A 33 4.91 7.51 -6.12
CA GLY A 33 4.38 6.16 -5.96
C GLY A 33 2.87 6.08 -5.70
N VAL A 34 2.35 4.87 -5.76
CA VAL A 34 0.94 4.55 -5.55
C VAL A 34 0.55 4.91 -4.12
N SER A 35 -0.38 5.86 -3.99
CA SER A 35 -0.89 6.35 -2.71
C SER A 35 -1.97 5.43 -2.15
N ILE A 36 -1.86 5.11 -0.86
CA ILE A 36 -2.78 4.21 -0.14
C ILE A 36 -3.25 4.94 1.11
N GLY A 37 -4.54 5.05 1.32
CA GLY A 37 -5.11 5.78 2.45
C GLY A 37 -6.64 5.81 2.43
N SER A 38 -7.27 6.47 3.40
CA SER A 38 -8.74 6.58 3.46
C SER A 38 -9.31 7.75 2.67
N ALA A 39 -8.47 8.69 2.22
CA ALA A 39 -8.92 9.80 1.41
C ALA A 39 -9.26 9.36 -0.03
N ALA A 40 -10.31 9.96 -0.60
CA ALA A 40 -10.83 9.60 -1.92
C ALA A 40 -9.90 9.96 -3.09
N ASP A 41 -8.86 10.76 -2.84
CA ASP A 41 -7.82 11.13 -3.79
C ASP A 41 -6.65 10.15 -3.84
N CYS A 42 -6.62 9.14 -2.95
CA CYS A 42 -5.63 8.07 -3.00
C CYS A 42 -5.91 7.11 -4.16
N ASP A 43 -4.85 6.62 -4.79
CA ASP A 43 -4.92 5.57 -5.83
C ASP A 43 -5.62 4.31 -5.28
N VAL A 44 -5.33 3.97 -4.02
CA VAL A 44 -5.99 2.91 -3.27
C VAL A 44 -6.71 3.52 -2.05
N CYS A 45 -7.98 3.84 -2.23
CA CYS A 45 -8.86 4.33 -1.16
C CYS A 45 -9.40 3.18 -0.29
N LEU A 46 -9.02 3.14 1.00
CA LEU A 46 -9.48 2.21 2.02
C LEU A 46 -10.30 2.98 3.07
N PRO A 47 -11.64 3.12 2.90
CA PRO A 47 -12.47 4.02 3.72
C PRO A 47 -12.74 3.42 5.11
N ASP A 48 -11.72 3.43 5.97
CA ASP A 48 -11.75 2.82 7.29
C ASP A 48 -11.11 3.73 8.35
N PRO A 49 -11.70 3.83 9.56
CA PRO A 49 -11.15 4.68 10.62
C PRO A 49 -9.78 4.24 11.14
N ALA A 50 -9.36 2.98 10.93
CA ALA A 50 -8.00 2.53 11.25
C ALA A 50 -6.96 2.94 10.19
N VAL A 51 -7.39 3.60 9.11
CA VAL A 51 -6.53 4.04 8.00
C VAL A 51 -6.56 5.56 7.91
N THR A 52 -5.43 6.19 8.19
CA THR A 52 -5.23 7.63 7.99
C THR A 52 -5.45 8.06 6.52
N ALA A 53 -5.72 9.34 6.31
CA ALA A 53 -6.07 9.90 5.00
C ALA A 53 -5.05 9.58 3.91
N HIS A 54 -3.77 9.71 4.22
CA HIS A 54 -2.63 9.32 3.37
C HIS A 54 -1.71 8.40 4.16
N HIS A 55 -2.07 7.12 4.24
CA HIS A 55 -1.44 6.17 5.17
C HIS A 55 -0.05 5.75 4.74
N ALA A 56 0.07 5.34 3.49
CA ALA A 56 1.30 4.79 2.96
C ALA A 56 1.42 5.06 1.47
N ARG A 57 2.63 4.88 0.95
CA ARG A 57 2.92 4.95 -0.47
C ARG A 57 3.76 3.77 -0.90
N TRP A 58 3.27 3.03 -1.87
CA TRP A 58 4.02 1.96 -2.51
C TRP A 58 4.79 2.50 -3.73
N TYR A 59 6.03 2.04 -3.92
CA TYR A 59 6.81 2.36 -5.11
C TYR A 59 7.85 1.27 -5.42
N PRO A 60 8.15 1.02 -6.70
CA PRO A 60 9.30 0.22 -7.11
C PRO A 60 10.60 1.03 -6.96
N GLY A 61 11.70 0.35 -6.61
CA GLY A 61 13.05 0.92 -6.55
C GLY A 61 14.07 -0.10 -7.04
N GLY A 62 14.47 0.01 -8.31
CA GLY A 62 15.30 -1.00 -8.96
C GLY A 62 14.59 -2.36 -9.02
N TYR A 63 15.20 -3.41 -8.48
CA TYR A 63 14.61 -4.75 -8.39
C TYR A 63 13.75 -4.97 -7.14
N HIS A 64 13.62 -3.95 -6.30
CA HIS A 64 12.92 -4.03 -5.03
C HIS A 64 11.64 -3.22 -5.06
N ARG A 65 10.74 -3.53 -4.13
CA ARG A 65 9.48 -2.80 -3.96
C ARG A 65 9.35 -2.40 -2.51
N PHE A 66 8.89 -1.18 -2.29
CA PHE A 66 8.87 -0.54 -0.99
C PHE A 66 7.50 0.02 -0.67
N VAL A 67 7.20 0.12 0.62
CA VAL A 67 6.08 0.85 1.19
C VAL A 67 6.66 1.87 2.17
N LEU A 68 6.49 3.15 1.87
CA LEU A 68 6.79 4.24 2.80
C LEU A 68 5.54 4.52 3.64
N VAL A 69 5.70 4.55 4.96
CA VAL A 69 4.65 4.98 5.89
C VAL A 69 4.69 6.51 5.99
N LEU A 70 3.57 7.17 5.71
CA LEU A 70 3.54 8.63 5.49
C LEU A 70 3.12 9.41 6.74
N ASP A 71 2.11 8.92 7.44
CA ASP A 71 1.46 9.61 8.56
C ASP A 71 2.03 9.14 9.91
N GLU A 72 2.05 10.00 10.94
CA GLU A 72 2.59 9.66 12.26
C GLU A 72 1.76 8.59 12.98
N ASP A 73 0.45 8.54 12.71
CA ASP A 73 -0.47 7.57 13.27
C ASP A 73 -0.60 6.31 12.39
N ALA A 74 0.03 6.30 11.20
CA ALA A 74 -0.02 5.16 10.31
C ALA A 74 0.86 4.01 10.80
N VAL A 75 0.35 2.78 10.63
CA VAL A 75 1.06 1.55 10.96
C VAL A 75 0.88 0.55 9.83
N VAL A 76 2.00 0.12 9.26
CA VAL A 76 2.05 -0.95 8.26
C VAL A 76 2.67 -2.19 8.91
N THR A 77 1.98 -3.32 8.85
CA THR A 77 2.52 -4.61 9.33
C THR A 77 3.08 -5.40 8.16
N ALA A 78 4.34 -5.81 8.23
CA ALA A 78 4.96 -6.71 7.26
C ALA A 78 4.37 -8.13 7.35
N ALA A 79 4.56 -8.96 6.31
CA ALA A 79 4.18 -10.37 6.35
C ALA A 79 4.83 -11.18 7.49
N SER A 80 5.98 -10.72 8.02
CA SER A 80 6.64 -11.29 9.20
C SER A 80 5.93 -10.98 10.52
N GLY A 81 5.03 -9.99 10.54
CA GLY A 81 4.39 -9.46 11.74
C GLY A 81 5.04 -8.18 12.28
N ASP A 82 6.18 -7.74 11.73
CA ASP A 82 6.86 -6.52 12.16
C ASP A 82 6.06 -5.26 11.79
N GLU A 83 5.98 -4.29 12.71
CA GLU A 83 5.29 -3.02 12.50
C GLU A 83 6.25 -1.90 12.08
N TYR A 84 5.81 -1.09 11.12
CA TYR A 84 6.50 0.09 10.59
C TYR A 84 5.59 1.31 10.77
N ARG A 85 6.15 2.44 11.23
CA ARG A 85 5.41 3.67 11.60
C ARG A 85 5.82 4.85 10.74
N GLY A 86 5.13 6.00 10.90
CA GLY A 86 5.37 7.22 10.15
C GLY A 86 6.85 7.55 9.92
N GLY A 87 7.24 7.66 8.65
CA GLY A 87 8.61 7.91 8.21
C GLY A 87 9.40 6.64 7.85
N ASP A 88 8.99 5.46 8.34
CA ASP A 88 9.65 4.20 8.06
C ASP A 88 9.41 3.73 6.62
N THR A 89 10.37 2.95 6.11
CA THR A 89 10.26 2.31 4.79
C THR A 89 10.36 0.81 4.93
N LEU A 90 9.27 0.11 4.60
CA LEU A 90 9.20 -1.34 4.53
C LEU A 90 9.57 -1.82 3.13
N ARG A 91 10.48 -2.78 3.01
CA ARG A 91 10.71 -3.52 1.78
C ARG A 91 9.73 -4.69 1.69
N VAL A 92 8.84 -4.66 0.69
CA VAL A 92 7.80 -5.68 0.50
C VAL A 92 8.14 -6.66 -0.61
N ASP A 93 8.90 -6.25 -1.63
CA ASP A 93 9.10 -7.03 -2.86
C ASP A 93 7.75 -7.61 -3.36
N GLN A 94 7.59 -8.94 -3.42
CA GLN A 94 6.34 -9.61 -3.81
C GLN A 94 5.47 -10.07 -2.63
N ARG A 95 5.84 -9.73 -1.40
CA ARG A 95 5.11 -10.14 -0.19
C ARG A 95 3.94 -9.21 0.08
N SER A 96 2.93 -9.76 0.74
CA SER A 96 1.82 -8.97 1.26
C SER A 96 2.25 -8.12 2.46
N PHE A 97 1.47 -7.09 2.74
CA PHE A 97 1.57 -6.27 3.94
C PHE A 97 0.18 -5.86 4.38
N ARG A 98 0.04 -5.47 5.64
CA ARG A 98 -1.25 -5.14 6.26
C ARG A 98 -1.32 -3.66 6.62
N ILE A 99 -2.47 -3.05 6.37
CA ILE A 99 -2.87 -1.71 6.80
C ILE A 99 -4.22 -1.84 7.50
N GLY A 100 -4.27 -1.64 8.81
CA GLY A 100 -5.48 -1.87 9.60
C GLY A 100 -6.04 -3.29 9.38
N PRO A 101 -7.33 -3.44 9.00
CA PRO A 101 -7.93 -4.74 8.69
C PRO A 101 -7.61 -5.28 7.28
N TYR A 102 -6.89 -4.52 6.45
CA TYR A 102 -6.67 -4.86 5.04
C TYR A 102 -5.32 -5.51 4.81
N VAL A 103 -5.30 -6.64 4.11
CA VAL A 103 -4.08 -7.25 3.58
C VAL A 103 -3.98 -6.92 2.10
N LEU A 104 -2.85 -6.33 1.71
CA LEU A 104 -2.59 -5.89 0.34
C LEU A 104 -1.49 -6.75 -0.28
N THR A 105 -1.72 -7.20 -1.51
CA THR A 105 -0.71 -7.89 -2.34
C THR A 105 -0.61 -7.16 -3.68
N ILE A 106 0.62 -6.77 -4.04
CA ILE A 106 0.87 -5.95 -5.23
C ILE A 106 1.57 -6.78 -6.31
N GLN A 107 0.90 -6.95 -7.44
CA GLN A 107 1.33 -7.75 -8.58
C GLN A 107 1.63 -6.80 -9.75
N VAL A 108 2.88 -6.87 -10.24
CA VAL A 108 3.38 -6.11 -11.41
C VAL A 108 3.64 -7.12 -12.51
#